data_AF-A0AAU3HBL2-F1
#
_entry.id   AF-A0AAU3HBL2-F1
#
_cell.length_a   1.000
_cell.length_b   1.000
_cell.length_c   1.000
_cell.angle_alpha   90.00
_cell.angle_beta   90.00
_cell.angle_gamma   90.00
#
_symmetry.space_group_name_H-M   'P 1'
#
loop_
_entity.id
_entity.type
_entity.pdbx_description
1 polymer ?
#
loop_
_entity_poly.entity_id
_entity_poly.type
_entity_poly.pdbx_seq_one_letter_code
_entity_poly.pdbx_strand_id
1 'polypeptide(L)'
;MTVPTQDPGYQPAGAPPHADEVRGSSIGQLMSQVTGDLSTLMRQEVELAKAEIRQEGKKAGKAAGLYGGAGFGGYMVALFVSVAVWQFLDNVMDSGLAALIVAVVWAAIAAVLYSKAKKNAEQIRGLKQTNDSVQRIPDALKPHPEGVTR
;
A
#
# COMPACT_ATOMS: atom_id res chain seq x y z
N MET A 1 -52.01 -17.52 -38.97
CA MET A 1 -51.11 -17.28 -40.12
C MET A 1 -49.68 -17.31 -39.61
N THR A 2 -48.98 -18.38 -39.98
CA THR A 2 -47.52 -18.50 -40.20
C THR A 2 -46.56 -17.66 -39.34
N VAL A 3 -45.97 -18.34 -38.35
CA VAL A 3 -44.64 -18.00 -37.83
C VAL A 3 -43.62 -18.23 -38.97
N PRO A 4 -42.80 -17.24 -39.35
CA PRO A 4 -41.72 -17.45 -40.31
C PRO A 4 -40.59 -18.27 -39.69
N THR A 5 -40.20 -19.28 -40.45
CA THR A 5 -39.01 -20.12 -40.32
C THR A 5 -37.71 -19.31 -40.36
N GLN A 6 -36.85 -19.53 -39.36
CA GLN A 6 -35.40 -19.80 -39.42
C GLN A 6 -34.53 -19.03 -40.42
N ASP A 7 -33.54 -18.26 -39.92
CA ASP A 7 -32.11 -18.30 -40.30
C ASP A 7 -31.29 -17.17 -39.61
N PRO A 8 -29.94 -17.15 -39.64
CA PRO A 8 -28.95 -18.20 -39.42
C PRO A 8 -27.84 -17.75 -38.43
N GLY A 9 -27.12 -18.69 -37.81
CA GLY A 9 -25.71 -18.44 -37.46
C GLY A 9 -25.34 -18.09 -36.01
N TYR A 10 -26.06 -18.57 -35.00
CA TYR A 10 -25.40 -18.75 -33.71
C TYR A 10 -24.40 -19.92 -33.84
N GLN A 11 -23.16 -19.62 -34.22
CA GLN A 11 -22.03 -20.52 -34.00
C GLN A 11 -21.71 -20.47 -32.50
N PRO A 12 -21.94 -21.55 -31.74
CA PRO A 12 -21.46 -21.61 -30.38
C PRO A 12 -19.93 -21.64 -30.45
N ALA A 13 -19.29 -20.53 -30.09
CA ALA A 13 -17.87 -20.52 -29.78
C ALA A 13 -17.69 -21.38 -28.52
N GLY A 14 -17.41 -22.67 -28.72
CA GLY A 14 -17.20 -23.66 -27.66
C GLY A 14 -18.42 -24.53 -27.40
N ALA A 15 -18.64 -25.53 -28.27
CA ALA A 15 -19.40 -26.70 -27.85
C ALA A 15 -18.68 -27.34 -26.63
N PRO A 16 -19.38 -27.65 -25.53
CA PRO A 16 -18.79 -28.44 -24.46
C PRO A 16 -18.33 -29.78 -25.05
N PRO A 17 -17.14 -30.28 -24.67
CA PRO A 17 -16.61 -31.52 -25.23
C PRO A 17 -17.65 -32.63 -25.12
N HIS A 18 -17.93 -33.27 -26.25
CA HIS A 18 -18.93 -34.31 -26.35
C HIS A 18 -18.60 -35.42 -25.34
N ALA A 19 -19.60 -35.97 -24.65
CA ALA A 19 -19.40 -36.98 -23.60
C ALA A 19 -18.64 -38.24 -24.07
N ASP A 20 -18.52 -38.43 -25.38
CA ASP A 20 -17.73 -39.48 -26.03
C ASP A 20 -16.20 -39.19 -26.01
N GLU A 21 -15.79 -37.91 -26.00
CA GLU A 21 -14.39 -37.47 -25.90
C GLU A 21 -13.83 -37.67 -24.48
N VAL A 22 -14.70 -37.56 -23.47
CA VAL A 22 -14.39 -37.80 -22.05
C VAL A 22 -14.26 -39.29 -21.76
N ARG A 23 -15.03 -40.13 -22.47
CA ARG A 23 -15.02 -41.59 -22.29
C ARG A 23 -13.78 -42.25 -22.91
N GLY A 24 -13.06 -41.54 -23.79
CA GLY A 24 -11.80 -41.97 -24.42
C GLY A 24 -10.53 -41.27 -23.92
N SER A 25 -10.64 -40.22 -23.10
CA SER A 25 -9.47 -39.53 -22.55
C SER A 25 -8.89 -40.30 -21.37
N SER A 26 -7.61 -40.64 -21.48
CA SER A 26 -6.90 -41.32 -20.38
C SER A 26 -6.81 -40.42 -19.14
N ILE A 27 -6.73 -41.01 -17.94
CA ILE A 27 -6.51 -40.28 -16.68
C ILE A 27 -5.31 -39.32 -16.77
N GLY A 28 -4.28 -39.66 -17.55
CA GLY A 28 -3.13 -38.79 -17.79
C GLY A 28 -3.49 -37.50 -18.55
N GLN A 29 -4.48 -37.55 -19.43
CA GLN A 29 -4.92 -36.40 -20.23
C GLN A 29 -5.78 -35.44 -19.40
N LEU A 30 -6.65 -35.98 -18.52
CA LEU A 30 -7.42 -35.19 -17.56
C LEU A 30 -6.51 -34.51 -16.52
N MET A 31 -5.49 -35.21 -16.02
CA MET A 31 -4.50 -34.62 -15.10
C MET A 31 -3.65 -33.54 -15.77
N SER A 32 -3.29 -33.72 -17.04
CA SER A 32 -2.58 -32.71 -17.84
C SER A 32 -3.42 -31.43 -17.99
N GLN A 33 -4.71 -31.58 -18.25
CA GLN A 33 -5.64 -30.45 -18.40
C GLN A 33 -5.83 -29.67 -17.09
N VAL A 34 -6.07 -30.35 -15.97
CA VAL A 34 -6.19 -29.71 -14.64
C VAL A 34 -4.90 -29.00 -14.23
N THR A 35 -3.74 -29.60 -14.52
CA THR A 35 -2.43 -28.96 -14.26
C THR A 35 -2.23 -27.72 -15.13
N GLY A 36 -2.67 -27.77 -16.39
CA GLY A 36 -2.68 -26.61 -17.30
C GLY A 36 -3.59 -25.48 -16.83
N ASP A 37 -4.78 -25.81 -16.33
CA ASP A 37 -5.75 -24.84 -15.82
C ASP A 37 -5.22 -24.18 -14.53
N LEU A 38 -4.63 -24.95 -13.61
CA LEU A 38 -4.02 -24.41 -12.39
C LEU A 38 -2.82 -23.52 -12.70
N SER A 39 -1.98 -23.90 -13.66
CA SER A 39 -0.87 -23.07 -14.15
C SER A 39 -1.38 -21.74 -14.72
N THR A 40 -2.50 -21.78 -15.43
CA THR A 40 -3.16 -20.59 -15.98
C THR A 40 -3.71 -19.69 -14.87
N LEU A 41 -4.37 -20.24 -13.86
CA LEU A 41 -4.86 -19.49 -12.70
C LEU A 41 -3.72 -18.83 -11.91
N MET A 42 -2.66 -19.59 -11.62
CA MET A 42 -1.48 -19.06 -10.92
C MET A 42 -0.87 -17.89 -11.68
N ARG A 43 -0.76 -18.00 -13.01
CA ARG A 43 -0.27 -16.91 -13.85
C ARG A 43 -1.21 -15.71 -13.81
N GLN A 44 -2.52 -15.91 -13.81
CA GLN A 44 -3.51 -14.84 -13.69
C GLN A 44 -3.45 -14.13 -12.33
N GLU A 45 -3.31 -14.86 -11.22
CA GLU A 45 -3.13 -14.26 -9.90
C GLU A 45 -1.86 -13.41 -9.83
N VAL A 46 -0.76 -13.89 -10.42
CA VAL A 46 0.49 -13.11 -10.50
C VAL A 46 0.30 -11.86 -11.37
N GLU A 47 -0.38 -11.97 -12.51
CA GLU A 47 -0.67 -10.82 -13.38
C GLU A 47 -1.58 -9.80 -12.68
N LEU A 48 -2.57 -10.27 -11.90
CA LEU A 48 -3.44 -9.44 -11.09
C LEU A 48 -2.68 -8.74 -9.97
N ALA A 49 -1.91 -9.48 -9.17
CA ALA A 49 -1.09 -8.93 -8.09
C ALA A 49 -0.10 -7.89 -8.64
N LYS A 50 0.50 -8.15 -9.80
CA LYS A 50 1.37 -7.19 -10.50
C LYS A 50 0.61 -5.94 -10.92
N ALA A 51 -0.62 -6.08 -11.39
CA ALA A 51 -1.47 -4.95 -11.76
C ALA A 51 -1.85 -4.11 -10.52
N GLU A 52 -2.21 -4.76 -9.42
CA GLU A 52 -2.55 -4.10 -8.15
C GLU A 52 -1.35 -3.34 -7.58
N ILE A 53 -0.19 -3.98 -7.45
CA ILE A 53 1.05 -3.34 -7.02
C ILE A 53 1.40 -2.13 -7.91
N ARG A 54 1.20 -2.24 -9.23
CA ARG A 54 1.44 -1.11 -10.16
C ARG A 54 0.47 0.03 -9.92
N GLN A 55 -0.81 -0.25 -9.64
CA GLN A 55 -1.80 0.77 -9.33
C GLN A 55 -1.52 1.44 -7.98
N GLU A 56 -1.22 0.65 -6.95
CA GLU A 56 -0.83 1.15 -5.63
C GLU A 56 0.45 1.99 -5.71
N GLY A 57 1.47 1.51 -6.42
CA GLY A 57 2.72 2.23 -6.64
C GLY A 57 2.51 3.58 -7.33
N LYS A 58 1.59 3.67 -8.30
CA LYS A 58 1.22 4.96 -8.92
C LYS A 58 0.53 5.89 -7.94
N LYS A 59 -0.40 5.39 -7.12
CA LYS A 59 -1.11 6.19 -6.11
C LYS A 59 -0.12 6.70 -5.05
N ALA A 60 0.73 5.83 -4.54
CA ALA A 60 1.78 6.17 -3.58
C ALA A 60 2.78 7.17 -4.18
N GLY A 61 3.20 6.98 -5.43
CA GLY A 61 4.09 7.91 -6.13
C GLY A 61 3.47 9.29 -6.33
N LYS A 62 2.18 9.37 -6.71
CA LYS A 62 1.45 10.64 -6.80
C LYS A 62 1.35 11.33 -5.44
N ALA A 63 1.00 10.58 -4.40
CA ALA A 63 0.93 11.12 -3.04
C ALA A 63 2.30 11.64 -2.59
N ALA A 64 3.37 10.87 -2.77
CA ALA A 64 4.74 11.27 -2.45
C ALA A 64 5.15 12.54 -3.21
N GLY A 65 4.81 12.64 -4.51
CA GLY A 65 5.07 13.84 -5.31
C GLY A 65 4.32 15.07 -4.79
N LEU A 66 3.03 14.94 -4.44
CA LEU A 66 2.24 16.03 -3.88
C LEU A 66 2.76 16.46 -2.50
N TYR A 67 3.07 15.52 -1.61
CA TYR A 67 3.64 15.84 -0.30
C TYR A 67 5.04 16.45 -0.42
N GLY A 68 5.86 15.98 -1.35
CA GLY A 68 7.18 16.58 -1.64
C GLY A 68 7.04 18.02 -2.14
N GLY A 69 6.13 18.25 -3.11
CA GLY A 69 5.84 19.59 -3.61
C GLY A 69 5.28 20.53 -2.54
N ALA A 70 4.35 20.05 -1.70
CA ALA A 70 3.80 20.80 -0.59
C ALA A 70 4.87 21.13 0.47
N GLY A 71 5.77 20.18 0.78
CA GLY A 71 6.90 20.40 1.68
C GLY A 71 7.85 21.48 1.16
N PHE A 72 8.23 21.41 -0.12
CA PHE A 72 9.07 22.42 -0.76
C PHE A 72 8.37 23.79 -0.82
N GLY A 73 7.11 23.83 -1.24
CA GLY A 73 6.32 25.05 -1.29
C GLY A 73 6.17 25.69 0.09
N GLY A 74 5.88 24.89 1.13
CA GLY A 74 5.82 25.35 2.51
C GLY A 74 7.16 25.91 3.00
N TYR A 75 8.28 25.28 2.64
CA TYR A 75 9.61 25.80 2.94
C TYR A 75 9.87 27.15 2.26
N MET A 76 9.53 27.30 0.97
CA MET A 76 9.66 28.57 0.25
C MET A 76 8.81 29.68 0.88
N VAL A 77 7.56 29.39 1.22
CA VAL A 77 6.68 30.34 1.91
C VAL A 77 7.30 30.78 3.24
N ALA A 78 7.78 29.83 4.05
CA ALA A 78 8.38 30.15 5.32
C ALA A 78 9.67 30.98 5.18
N LEU A 79 10.48 30.71 4.15
CA LEU A 79 11.67 31.51 3.81
C LEU A 79 11.27 32.96 3.46
N PHE A 80 10.32 33.16 2.56
CA PHE A 80 9.90 34.51 2.16
C PHE A 80 9.23 35.27 3.30
N VAL A 81 8.42 34.60 4.12
CA VAL A 81 7.85 35.20 5.35
C VAL A 81 8.95 35.60 6.31
N SER A 82 10.00 34.79 6.47
CA SER A 82 11.13 35.13 7.35
C SER A 82 11.88 36.37 6.88
N VAL A 83 12.15 36.48 5.57
CA VAL A 83 12.77 37.66 4.98
C VAL A 83 11.86 38.88 5.13
N ALA A 84 10.56 38.74 4.87
CA ALA A 84 9.60 39.82 5.02
C ALA A 84 9.50 40.32 6.46
N VAL A 85 9.45 39.42 7.44
CA VAL A 85 9.42 39.76 8.88
C VAL A 85 10.72 40.44 9.28
N TRP A 86 11.88 39.93 8.85
CA TRP A 86 13.16 40.58 9.13
C TRP A 86 13.16 42.01 8.59
N GLN A 87 12.88 42.19 7.29
CA GLN A 87 12.85 43.51 6.65
C GLN A 87 11.83 44.45 7.31
N PHE A 88 10.67 43.93 7.71
CA PHE A 88 9.67 44.72 8.41
C PHE A 88 10.17 45.20 9.78
N LEU A 89 10.82 44.32 10.57
CA LEU A 89 11.41 44.69 11.86
C LEU A 89 12.59 45.66 11.70
N ASP A 90 13.40 45.49 10.66
CA ASP A 90 14.54 46.37 10.34
C ASP A 90 14.14 47.84 10.17
N ASN A 91 12.89 48.12 9.77
CA ASN A 91 12.37 49.49 9.66
C ASN A 91 12.12 50.16 11.03
N VAL A 92 12.04 49.39 12.12
CA VAL A 92 11.68 49.89 13.46
C VAL A 92 12.72 49.58 14.54
N MET A 93 13.72 48.75 14.25
CA MET A 93 14.83 48.41 15.16
C MET A 93 16.11 48.05 14.41
N ASP A 94 17.21 47.90 15.15
CA ASP A 94 18.49 47.43 14.60
C ASP A 94 18.36 46.07 13.90
N SER A 95 19.03 45.93 12.75
CA SER A 95 18.96 44.73 11.92
C SER A 95 19.43 43.47 12.64
N GLY A 96 20.42 43.59 13.52
CA GLY A 96 20.92 42.49 14.33
C GLY A 96 19.87 41.98 15.32
N LEU A 97 19.11 42.89 15.94
CA LEU A 97 18.00 42.53 16.82
C LEU A 97 16.83 41.91 16.04
N ALA A 98 16.51 42.44 14.85
CA ALA A 98 15.51 41.86 13.96
C ALA A 98 15.86 40.41 13.57
N ALA A 99 17.11 40.18 13.16
CA ALA A 99 17.64 38.86 12.85
C ALA A 99 17.52 37.88 14.03
N LEU A 100 17.89 38.35 15.23
CA LEU A 100 17.85 37.55 16.45
C LEU A 100 16.43 37.14 16.82
N ILE A 101 15.45 38.03 16.67
CA ILE A 101 14.02 37.70 16.89
C ILE A 101 13.57 36.60 15.91
N VAL A 102 13.85 36.74 14.62
CA VAL A 102 13.50 35.73 13.61
C VAL A 102 14.16 34.39 13.92
N ALA A 103 15.44 34.40 14.34
CA ALA A 103 16.16 33.20 14.74
C ALA A 103 15.52 32.51 15.96
N VAL A 104 15.10 33.26 16.98
CA VAL A 104 14.41 32.72 18.16
C VAL A 104 13.07 32.09 17.79
N VAL A 105 12.30 32.70 16.88
CA VAL A 105 11.05 32.12 16.37
C VAL A 105 11.31 30.77 15.70
N TRP A 106 12.32 30.69 14.82
CA TRP A 106 12.70 29.43 14.19
C TRP A 106 13.20 28.39 15.17
N ALA A 107 13.97 28.78 16.19
CA ALA A 107 14.42 27.88 17.24
C ALA A 107 13.23 27.29 18.02
N ALA A 108 12.22 28.11 18.34
CA ALA A 108 11.00 27.64 19.01
C ALA A 108 10.21 26.66 18.13
N ILE A 109 10.04 26.98 16.84
CA ILE A 109 9.41 26.09 15.85
C ILE A 109 10.18 24.75 15.80
N ALA A 110 11.51 24.79 15.66
CA ALA A 110 12.35 23.60 15.60
C ALA A 110 12.23 22.74 16.87
N ALA A 111 12.23 23.35 18.05
CA ALA A 111 12.07 22.65 19.32
C ALA A 111 10.71 21.91 19.41
N VAL A 112 9.63 22.54 18.96
CA VAL A 112 8.30 21.92 18.90
C VAL A 112 8.28 20.76 17.91
N LEU A 113 8.80 20.95 16.69
CA LEU A 113 8.86 19.88 15.68
C LEU A 113 9.69 18.69 16.16
N TYR A 114 10.88 18.94 16.72
CA TYR A 114 11.72 17.90 17.29
C TYR A 114 11.02 17.12 18.40
N SER A 115 10.34 17.83 19.30
CA SER A 115 9.59 17.20 20.39
C SER A 115 8.46 16.30 19.89
N LYS A 116 7.73 16.73 18.85
CA LYS A 116 6.68 15.91 18.22
C LYS A 116 7.28 14.70 17.49
N ALA A 117 8.36 14.90 16.73
CA ALA A 117 9.04 13.83 16.02
C ALA A 117 9.56 12.75 16.97
N LYS A 118 10.17 13.17 18.10
CA LYS A 118 10.64 12.26 19.15
C LYS A 118 9.51 11.42 19.73
N LYS A 119 8.38 12.05 20.12
CA LYS A 119 7.21 11.35 20.66
C LYS A 119 6.64 10.32 19.67
N ASN A 120 6.53 10.68 18.40
CA ASN A 120 6.04 9.78 17.35
C ASN A 120 7.00 8.59 17.14
N ALA A 121 8.31 8.83 17.14
CA ALA A 121 9.30 7.77 16.99
C ALA A 121 9.27 6.78 18.18
N GLU A 122 9.07 7.28 19.39
CA GLU A 122 8.92 6.44 20.60
C GLU A 122 7.65 5.57 20.53
N GLN A 123 6.53 6.12 20.05
CA GLN A 123 5.29 5.37 19.87
C GLN A 123 5.45 4.22 18.86
N ILE A 124 6.13 4.46 17.74
CA ILE A 124 6.41 3.41 16.74
C ILE A 124 7.30 2.31 17.32
N ARG A 125 8.32 2.66 18.14
CA ARG A 125 9.17 1.68 18.84
C ARG A 125 8.39 0.84 19.86
N GLY A 126 7.43 1.43 20.57
CA GLY A 126 6.56 0.73 21.52
C GLY A 126 5.73 -0.36 20.83
N LEU A 127 5.12 -0.05 19.68
CA LEU A 127 4.37 -1.03 18.88
C LEU A 127 5.23 -2.22 18.44
N LYS A 128 6.49 -1.98 18.08
CA LYS A 128 7.43 -3.05 17.72
C LYS A 128 7.74 -3.99 18.90
N GLN A 129 7.90 -3.45 20.11
CA GLN A 129 8.18 -4.26 21.31
C GLN A 129 6.99 -5.15 21.70
N THR A 130 5.75 -4.68 21.53
CA THR A 130 4.55 -5.49 21.76
C THR A 130 4.47 -6.65 20.77
N ASN A 131 4.72 -6.43 19.47
CA ASN A 131 4.76 -7.50 18.48
C ASN A 131 5.87 -8.53 18.77
N ASP A 132 7.05 -8.06 19.20
CA ASP A 132 8.17 -8.93 19.59
C ASP A 132 7.82 -9.77 20.84
N SER A 133 6.97 -9.28 21.75
CA SER A 133 6.50 -10.04 22.94
C SER A 133 5.43 -11.09 22.60
N VAL A 134 4.53 -10.81 21.64
CA VAL A 134 3.54 -11.77 21.15
C VAL A 134 4.21 -12.90 20.36
N GLN A 135 5.28 -12.61 19.62
CA GLN A 135 6.11 -13.62 18.95
C GLN A 135 6.91 -14.52 19.92
N ARG A 136 6.99 -14.17 21.21
CA ARG A 136 7.59 -15.02 22.26
C ARG A 136 6.61 -15.99 22.92
N ILE A 137 5.32 -15.94 22.59
CA ILE A 137 4.31 -16.91 23.05
C ILE A 137 3.81 -17.84 21.91
N PRO A 138 4.66 -18.52 21.13
CA PRO A 138 4.23 -19.67 20.31
C PRO A 138 4.19 -20.98 21.11
N ASP A 139 4.95 -21.08 22.22
CA ASP A 139 5.11 -22.35 22.93
C ASP A 139 4.04 -22.64 23.99
N ALA A 140 3.29 -21.63 24.45
CA ALA A 140 2.17 -21.81 25.39
C ALA A 140 0.84 -22.15 24.70
N LEU A 141 0.78 -22.12 23.37
CA LEU A 141 -0.39 -22.49 22.56
C LEU A 141 -0.21 -23.84 21.85
N LYS A 142 0.73 -24.69 22.29
CA LYS A 142 0.67 -26.12 21.99
C LYS A 142 -0.35 -26.74 22.95
N PRO A 143 -1.51 -27.25 22.47
CA PRO A 143 -2.38 -28.04 23.31
C PRO A 143 -1.55 -29.23 23.78
N HIS A 144 -1.31 -29.38 25.08
CA HIS A 144 -0.84 -30.65 25.59
C HIS A 144 -1.97 -31.65 25.35
N PRO A 145 -1.74 -32.72 24.57
CA PRO A 145 -2.63 -33.85 24.59
C PRO A 145 -2.40 -34.53 25.94
N GLU A 146 -3.08 -34.05 26.98
CA GLU A 146 -3.22 -34.82 28.20
C GLU A 146 -4.01 -36.06 27.81
N GLY A 147 -3.28 -37.17 27.70
CA GLY A 147 -3.84 -38.50 27.58
C GLY A 147 -4.79 -38.71 28.73
N VAL A 148 -6.08 -38.67 28.43
CA VAL A 148 -7.12 -39.21 29.30
C VAL A 148 -6.97 -40.73 29.24
N THR A 149 -6.01 -41.25 30.00
CA THR A 149 -6.02 -42.64 30.44
C THR A 149 -6.77 -42.70 31.76
N ARG A 150 -8.07 -42.98 31.69
CA ARG A 150 -8.76 -43.84 32.64
C ARG A 150 -10.06 -44.37 32.05
#